data_AF-A0AAC9JIC5-F1
#
_entry.id   AF-A0AAC9JIC5-F1
#
_cell.length_a   1.000
_cell.length_b   1.000
_cell.length_c   1.000
_cell.angle_alpha   90.00
_cell.angle_beta   90.00
_cell.angle_gamma   90.00
#
_symmetry.space_group_name_H-M   'P 1'
#
loop_
_entity.id
_entity.type
_entity.pdbx_description
1 polymer ?
#
loop_
_entity_poly.entity_id
_entity_poly.type
_entity_poly.pdbx_seq_one_letter_code
_entity_poly.pdbx_strand_id
1 'polypeptide(L)'
;MKLWKKTITAIAIMAGTNSAYAELPAFDITIEFGEGLSESQQAVFSSAESYWENTITNYAYNVRFEPGLTIAASGEEIDGQSGILGQAGPTVGNSSNGTLYATEGTMRFDTADLDYMETQGTLFNVILHEMAHVIGYGSLWDYNGLYTDGTGQYIGANALSEYKAEFDPNATYIPIELDGGEGTEDAHWDENWAGGSEELMTGWLNGTPYISNTTLAQFVDLGYVVDFASLVTGGEAVEPGAANNVPSPYMNLAALALLGLARRKKHK
;
A
#
# COMPACT_ATOMS: atom_id res chain seq x y z
N MET A 1 45.70 63.65 -29.79
CA MET A 1 44.47 62.84 -29.97
C MET A 1 44.86 61.36 -29.90
N LYS A 2 44.65 60.71 -28.75
CA LYS A 2 45.04 59.31 -28.51
C LYS A 2 43.82 58.40 -28.72
N LEU A 3 43.90 57.51 -29.70
CA LEU A 3 42.93 56.44 -29.94
C LEU A 3 43.13 55.33 -28.91
N TRP A 4 42.06 55.00 -28.17
CA TRP A 4 42.05 53.93 -27.18
C TRP A 4 41.66 52.61 -27.86
N LYS A 5 42.56 51.61 -27.84
CA LYS A 5 42.25 50.23 -28.23
C LYS A 5 41.37 49.60 -27.15
N LYS A 6 40.16 49.14 -27.50
CA LYS A 6 39.30 48.34 -26.63
C LYS A 6 39.79 46.89 -26.65
N THR A 7 40.31 46.41 -25.51
CA THR A 7 40.53 44.99 -25.24
C THR A 7 39.18 44.34 -24.95
N ILE A 8 38.83 43.30 -25.72
CA ILE A 8 37.67 42.44 -25.45
C ILE A 8 38.17 41.29 -24.58
N THR A 9 37.77 41.27 -23.31
CA THR A 9 37.98 40.13 -22.41
C THR A 9 36.87 39.11 -22.68
N ALA A 10 37.23 37.94 -23.19
CA ALA A 10 36.30 36.83 -23.32
C ALA A 10 36.05 36.23 -21.93
N ILE A 11 34.83 36.36 -21.41
CA ILE A 11 34.38 35.65 -20.21
C ILE A 11 34.02 34.23 -20.66
N ALA A 12 34.85 33.25 -20.30
CA ALA A 12 34.48 31.85 -20.39
C ALA A 12 33.41 31.56 -19.34
N ILE A 13 32.16 31.44 -19.77
CA ILE A 13 31.07 30.92 -18.93
C ILE A 13 31.30 29.40 -18.87
N MET A 14 31.88 28.92 -17.77
CA MET A 14 31.76 27.50 -17.42
C MET A 14 30.29 27.25 -17.06
N ALA A 15 29.52 26.73 -18.01
CA ALA A 15 28.24 26.13 -17.72
C ALA A 15 28.51 24.84 -16.93
N GLY A 16 28.38 24.91 -15.62
CA GLY A 16 28.29 23.73 -14.79
C GLY A 16 27.00 23.01 -15.15
N THR A 17 27.11 21.86 -15.81
CA THR A 17 25.99 20.93 -15.96
C THR A 17 25.79 20.24 -14.62
N ASN A 18 25.01 20.84 -13.72
CA ASN A 18 24.32 20.06 -12.72
C ASN A 18 23.24 19.27 -13.47
N SER A 19 23.62 18.12 -14.03
CA SER A 19 22.65 17.09 -14.33
C SER A 19 22.14 16.59 -12.98
N ALA A 20 21.06 17.21 -12.50
CA ALA A 20 20.16 16.53 -11.58
C ALA A 20 19.61 15.34 -12.37
N TYR A 21 20.25 14.19 -12.22
CA TYR A 21 19.58 12.94 -12.54
C TYR A 21 18.39 12.90 -11.59
N ALA A 22 17.18 13.02 -12.11
CA ALA A 22 16.02 12.56 -11.35
C ALA A 22 16.33 11.09 -11.06
N GLU A 23 16.55 10.75 -9.79
CA GLU A 23 16.54 9.35 -9.41
C GLU A 23 15.17 8.80 -9.82
N LEU A 24 15.16 7.74 -10.62
CA LEU A 24 13.92 7.02 -10.92
C LEU A 24 13.26 6.64 -9.58
N PRO A 25 11.92 6.59 -9.50
CA PRO A 25 11.26 6.05 -8.32
C PRO A 25 11.90 4.70 -7.97
N ALA A 26 12.31 4.57 -6.71
CA ALA A 26 13.02 3.36 -6.27
C ALA A 26 12.07 2.28 -5.75
N PHE A 27 10.81 2.66 -5.53
CA PHE A 27 9.75 1.71 -5.25
C PHE A 27 9.18 1.21 -6.57
N ASP A 28 9.24 -0.10 -6.76
CA ASP A 28 8.81 -0.82 -7.96
C ASP A 28 8.11 -2.09 -7.50
N ILE A 29 6.98 -2.39 -8.12
CA ILE A 29 6.20 -3.60 -7.90
C ILE A 29 6.29 -4.46 -9.15
N THR A 30 6.87 -5.65 -9.03
CA THR A 30 6.85 -6.64 -10.09
C THR A 30 5.76 -7.67 -9.82
N ILE A 31 4.77 -7.80 -10.71
CA ILE A 31 3.74 -8.84 -10.59
C ILE A 31 4.11 -10.08 -11.40
N GLU A 32 4.10 -11.24 -10.73
CA GLU A 32 4.26 -12.55 -11.34
C GLU A 32 2.90 -13.25 -11.40
N PHE A 33 2.29 -13.28 -12.59
CA PHE A 33 0.99 -13.92 -12.79
C PHE A 33 1.09 -15.44 -12.85
N GLY A 34 0.37 -16.10 -11.95
CA GLY A 34 0.07 -17.53 -11.98
C GLY A 34 -1.12 -17.86 -12.86
N GLU A 35 -1.69 -19.05 -12.64
CA GLU A 35 -2.89 -19.50 -13.36
C GLU A 35 -4.17 -18.84 -12.79
N GLY A 36 -5.30 -19.03 -13.48
CA GLY A 36 -6.63 -18.64 -12.98
C GLY A 36 -7.05 -17.18 -13.18
N LEU A 37 -6.19 -16.33 -13.77
CA LEU A 37 -6.52 -14.94 -14.12
C LEU A 37 -6.59 -14.78 -15.65
N SER A 38 -7.66 -14.14 -16.14
CA SER A 38 -7.77 -13.76 -17.55
C SER A 38 -6.81 -12.61 -17.91
N GLU A 39 -6.51 -12.41 -19.21
CA GLU A 39 -5.66 -11.29 -19.66
C GLU A 39 -6.24 -9.93 -19.27
N SER A 40 -7.57 -9.77 -19.27
CA SER A 40 -8.22 -8.52 -18.89
C SER A 40 -8.13 -8.28 -17.38
N GLN A 41 -8.26 -9.32 -16.56
CA GLN A 41 -8.06 -9.24 -15.11
C GLN A 41 -6.61 -8.90 -14.77
N GLN A 42 -5.63 -9.51 -15.44
CA GLN A 42 -4.21 -9.16 -15.31
C GLN A 42 -3.93 -7.68 -15.62
N ALA A 43 -4.63 -7.11 -16.61
CA ALA A 43 -4.51 -5.67 -16.89
C ALA A 43 -5.07 -4.78 -15.76
N VAL A 44 -6.06 -5.26 -14.99
CA VAL A 44 -6.55 -4.56 -13.78
C VAL A 44 -5.49 -4.58 -12.68
N PHE A 45 -4.78 -5.70 -12.51
CA PHE A 45 -3.62 -5.77 -11.60
C PHE A 45 -2.53 -4.77 -11.96
N SER A 46 -2.13 -4.68 -13.23
CA SER A 46 -1.15 -3.68 -13.68
C SER A 46 -1.63 -2.24 -13.50
N SER A 47 -2.95 -2.00 -13.50
CA SER A 47 -3.51 -0.68 -13.21
C SER A 47 -3.39 -0.34 -11.72
N ALA A 48 -3.60 -1.31 -10.82
CA ALA A 48 -3.42 -1.13 -9.38
C ALA A 48 -1.93 -1.00 -8.99
N GLU A 49 -1.06 -1.77 -9.64
CA GLU A 49 0.41 -1.61 -9.58
C GLU A 49 0.81 -0.16 -9.90
N SER A 50 0.37 0.33 -11.06
CA SER A 50 0.64 1.71 -11.49
C SER A 50 0.11 2.74 -10.50
N TYR A 51 -1.05 2.49 -9.86
CA TYR A 51 -1.55 3.40 -8.82
C TYR A 51 -0.60 3.46 -7.63
N TRP A 52 -0.19 2.30 -7.11
CA TRP A 52 0.68 2.24 -5.93
C TRP A 52 2.09 2.77 -6.23
N GLU A 53 2.64 2.56 -7.42
CA GLU A 53 3.95 3.14 -7.81
C GLU A 53 3.91 4.66 -8.03
N ASN A 54 2.78 5.20 -8.50
CA ASN A 54 2.61 6.65 -8.60
C ASN A 54 2.40 7.29 -7.22
N THR A 55 1.84 6.54 -6.28
CA THR A 55 1.52 7.01 -4.92
C THR A 55 2.72 6.85 -3.99
N ILE A 56 3.41 5.72 -4.05
CA ILE A 56 4.61 5.40 -3.28
C ILE A 56 5.79 5.45 -4.24
N THR A 57 6.53 6.56 -4.18
CA THR A 57 7.57 6.85 -5.18
C THR A 57 8.95 6.36 -4.75
N ASN A 58 9.15 6.12 -3.45
CA ASN A 58 10.46 5.71 -2.93
C ASN A 58 10.35 5.05 -1.56
N TYR A 59 11.45 4.45 -1.11
CA TYR A 59 11.64 4.12 0.29
C TYR A 59 12.30 5.30 1.01
N ALA A 60 11.91 5.56 2.25
CA ALA A 60 12.63 6.53 3.07
C ALA A 60 14.07 6.05 3.36
N TYR A 61 14.93 6.98 3.77
CA TYR A 61 16.29 6.68 4.23
C TYR A 61 17.22 6.00 3.21
N ASN A 62 16.99 6.25 1.90
CA ASN A 62 17.79 5.68 0.80
C ASN A 62 17.87 4.14 0.83
N VAL A 63 16.80 3.49 1.30
CA VAL A 63 16.64 2.04 1.20
C VAL A 63 16.35 1.68 -0.26
N ARG A 64 16.90 0.56 -0.73
CA ARG A 64 16.65 0.04 -2.08
C ARG A 64 16.67 -1.48 -2.04
N PHE A 65 15.66 -2.09 -2.65
CA PHE A 65 15.58 -3.53 -2.86
C PHE A 65 15.58 -3.79 -4.36
N GLU A 66 16.30 -4.82 -4.80
CA GLU A 66 16.28 -5.29 -6.19
C GLU A 66 15.68 -6.70 -6.21
N PRO A 67 14.64 -6.97 -7.02
CA PRO A 67 14.03 -6.07 -8.01
C PRO A 67 13.14 -4.97 -7.42
N GLY A 68 12.74 -5.07 -6.15
CA GLY A 68 11.75 -4.19 -5.54
C GLY A 68 10.85 -5.02 -4.64
N LEU A 69 9.53 -4.85 -4.78
CA LEU A 69 8.53 -5.76 -4.23
C LEU A 69 8.03 -6.71 -5.33
N THR A 70 8.24 -8.02 -5.17
CA THR A 70 7.69 -9.02 -6.11
C THR A 70 6.41 -9.63 -5.55
N ILE A 71 5.33 -9.64 -6.33
CA ILE A 71 4.03 -10.16 -5.90
C ILE A 71 3.58 -11.29 -6.83
N ALA A 72 3.42 -12.50 -6.29
CA ALA A 72 2.81 -13.61 -7.01
C ALA A 72 1.28 -13.50 -6.96
N ALA A 73 0.64 -13.29 -8.12
CA ALA A 73 -0.80 -13.09 -8.24
C ALA A 73 -1.47 -14.24 -8.99
N SER A 74 -2.55 -14.81 -8.46
CA SER A 74 -3.27 -15.92 -9.11
C SER A 74 -4.76 -15.95 -8.79
N GLY A 75 -5.52 -16.64 -9.64
CA GLY A 75 -6.91 -17.00 -9.39
C GLY A 75 -6.98 -18.43 -8.88
N GLU A 76 -7.66 -18.66 -7.76
CA GLU A 76 -7.81 -19.99 -7.15
C GLU A 76 -9.25 -20.27 -6.73
N GLU A 77 -9.61 -21.53 -6.47
CA GLU A 77 -10.84 -21.86 -5.74
C GLU A 77 -10.58 -21.59 -4.25
N ILE A 78 -11.31 -20.66 -3.62
CA ILE A 78 -11.13 -20.31 -2.21
C ILE A 78 -12.31 -20.84 -1.38
N ASP A 79 -13.50 -20.25 -1.56
CA ASP A 79 -14.73 -20.63 -0.85
C ASP A 79 -15.99 -20.61 -1.75
N GLY A 80 -15.83 -20.29 -3.02
CA GLY A 80 -16.91 -20.28 -4.01
C GLY A 80 -17.40 -18.86 -4.23
N GLN A 81 -18.67 -18.71 -4.60
CA GLN A 81 -19.21 -17.39 -4.90
C GLN A 81 -19.48 -16.62 -3.60
N SER A 82 -18.99 -15.37 -3.54
CA SER A 82 -19.06 -14.48 -2.38
C SER A 82 -18.28 -15.01 -1.18
N GLY A 83 -18.20 -14.23 -0.10
CA GLY A 83 -17.34 -14.57 1.03
C GLY A 83 -15.98 -13.94 0.80
N ILE A 84 -14.96 -14.74 0.51
CA ILE A 84 -13.59 -14.27 0.28
C ILE A 84 -13.41 -13.87 -1.19
N LEU A 85 -13.42 -12.57 -1.48
CA LEU A 85 -13.16 -12.07 -2.84
C LEU A 85 -11.69 -12.22 -3.28
N GLY A 86 -10.79 -11.95 -2.34
CA GLY A 86 -9.34 -11.97 -2.50
C GLY A 86 -8.67 -12.08 -1.15
N GLN A 87 -7.39 -12.40 -1.13
CA GLN A 87 -6.57 -12.40 0.08
C GLN A 87 -5.11 -12.20 -0.30
N ALA A 88 -4.40 -11.35 0.43
CA ALA A 88 -3.03 -11.02 0.06
C ALA A 88 -2.15 -10.53 1.20
N GLY A 89 -0.90 -10.96 1.24
CA GLY A 89 0.04 -10.48 2.25
C GLY A 89 1.50 -10.68 1.90
N PRO A 90 2.40 -10.10 2.70
CA PRO A 90 3.84 -10.27 2.53
C PRO A 90 4.25 -11.71 2.87
N THR A 91 5.10 -12.28 2.02
CA THR A 91 5.68 -13.63 2.21
C THR A 91 7.13 -13.55 2.68
N VAL A 92 7.85 -12.50 2.25
CA VAL A 92 9.23 -12.20 2.67
C VAL A 92 9.33 -10.72 2.96
N GLY A 93 10.00 -10.40 4.08
CA GLY A 93 10.34 -9.03 4.42
C GLY A 93 11.80 -8.88 4.82
N ASN A 94 12.32 -7.68 4.61
CA ASN A 94 13.69 -7.30 4.88
C ASN A 94 13.74 -6.09 5.79
N SER A 95 14.53 -6.19 6.86
CA SER A 95 14.72 -5.06 7.78
C SER A 95 15.86 -4.15 7.29
N SER A 96 15.57 -2.86 7.20
CA SER A 96 16.55 -1.83 6.91
C SER A 96 16.26 -0.60 7.77
N ASN A 97 17.31 0.01 8.33
CA ASN A 97 17.19 1.19 9.20
C ASN A 97 16.21 1.07 10.39
N GLY A 98 15.95 -0.17 10.85
CA GLY A 98 15.03 -0.43 11.96
C GLY A 98 13.56 -0.60 11.54
N THR A 99 13.28 -0.51 10.24
CA THR A 99 11.96 -0.72 9.64
C THR A 99 11.97 -2.04 8.86
N LEU A 100 10.90 -2.83 8.99
CA LEU A 100 10.62 -4.02 8.20
C LEU A 100 9.78 -3.65 6.99
N TYR A 101 10.28 -4.00 5.80
CA TYR A 101 9.62 -3.80 4.51
C TYR A 101 9.27 -5.14 3.89
N ALA A 102 8.16 -5.23 3.18
CA ALA A 102 7.88 -6.35 2.30
C ALA A 102 8.79 -6.30 1.05
N THR A 103 9.31 -7.45 0.64
CA THR A 103 10.06 -7.59 -0.63
C THR A 103 9.50 -8.71 -1.50
N GLU A 104 8.75 -9.65 -0.91
CA GLU A 104 7.94 -10.61 -1.66
C GLU A 104 6.55 -10.71 -1.01
N GLY A 105 5.54 -10.98 -1.82
CA GLY A 105 4.19 -11.21 -1.37
C GLY A 105 3.38 -12.09 -2.30
N THR A 106 2.15 -12.36 -1.90
CA THR A 106 1.20 -13.12 -2.72
C THR A 106 -0.18 -12.49 -2.67
N MET A 107 -0.91 -12.60 -3.78
CA MET A 107 -2.31 -12.24 -3.93
C MET A 107 -3.06 -13.41 -4.55
N ARG A 108 -4.16 -13.85 -3.92
CA ARG A 108 -5.01 -14.95 -4.41
C ARG A 108 -6.44 -14.46 -4.46
N PHE A 109 -7.11 -14.64 -5.60
CA PHE A 109 -8.49 -14.19 -5.82
C PHE A 109 -9.39 -15.37 -6.12
N ASP A 110 -10.64 -15.37 -5.60
CA ASP A 110 -11.55 -16.48 -5.88
C ASP A 110 -12.02 -16.44 -7.33
N THR A 111 -11.70 -17.49 -8.08
CA THR A 111 -12.13 -17.66 -9.47
C THR A 111 -13.65 -17.62 -9.65
N ALA A 112 -14.43 -17.93 -8.62
CA ALA A 112 -15.89 -17.83 -8.66
C ALA A 112 -16.41 -16.39 -8.65
N ASP A 113 -15.61 -15.41 -8.21
CA ASP A 113 -16.01 -14.01 -8.07
C ASP A 113 -15.34 -13.06 -9.08
N LEU A 114 -14.22 -13.46 -9.69
CA LEU A 114 -13.44 -12.63 -10.62
C LEU A 114 -14.27 -12.03 -11.77
N ASP A 115 -15.02 -12.84 -12.51
CA ASP A 115 -15.82 -12.37 -13.65
C ASP A 115 -16.91 -11.39 -13.21
N TYR A 116 -17.50 -11.61 -12.03
CA TYR A 116 -18.51 -10.74 -11.46
C TYR A 116 -17.90 -9.40 -11.05
N MET A 117 -16.79 -9.42 -10.32
CA MET A 117 -16.09 -8.20 -9.90
C MET A 117 -15.58 -7.38 -11.08
N GLU A 118 -15.07 -8.04 -12.12
CA GLU A 118 -14.64 -7.37 -13.35
C GLU A 118 -15.83 -6.70 -14.06
N THR A 119 -16.95 -7.41 -14.18
CA THR A 119 -18.16 -6.87 -14.81
C THR A 119 -18.79 -5.71 -14.03
N GLN A 120 -18.75 -5.78 -12.69
CA GLN A 120 -19.26 -4.71 -11.81
C GLN A 120 -18.27 -3.55 -11.62
N GLY A 121 -17.04 -3.67 -12.11
CA GLY A 121 -15.99 -2.67 -11.94
C GLY A 121 -15.41 -2.59 -10.52
N THR A 122 -15.69 -3.57 -9.65
CA THR A 122 -15.16 -3.61 -8.28
C THR A 122 -13.78 -4.26 -8.19
N LEU A 123 -13.39 -5.04 -9.20
CA LEU A 123 -12.13 -5.79 -9.18
C LEU A 123 -10.90 -4.90 -8.95
N PHE A 124 -10.89 -3.69 -9.54
CA PHE A 124 -9.80 -2.74 -9.34
C PHE A 124 -9.64 -2.35 -7.86
N ASN A 125 -10.74 -2.02 -7.18
CA ASN A 125 -10.70 -1.60 -5.78
C ASN A 125 -10.28 -2.74 -4.86
N VAL A 126 -10.74 -3.97 -5.11
CA VAL A 126 -10.32 -5.14 -4.31
C VAL A 126 -8.84 -5.42 -4.52
N ILE A 127 -8.34 -5.41 -5.76
CA ILE A 127 -6.89 -5.56 -6.02
C ILE A 127 -6.09 -4.44 -5.36
N LEU A 128 -6.60 -3.21 -5.41
CA LEU A 128 -5.93 -2.07 -4.82
C LEU A 128 -5.79 -2.21 -3.29
N HIS A 129 -6.86 -2.66 -2.63
CA HIS A 129 -6.89 -3.00 -1.20
C HIS A 129 -5.89 -4.12 -0.86
N GLU A 130 -5.98 -5.25 -1.55
CA GLU A 130 -5.12 -6.42 -1.30
C GLU A 130 -3.63 -6.10 -1.53
N MET A 131 -3.33 -5.32 -2.55
CA MET A 131 -1.96 -4.91 -2.82
C MET A 131 -1.40 -3.99 -1.71
N ALA A 132 -2.24 -3.14 -1.10
CA ALA A 132 -1.84 -2.35 0.07
C ALA A 132 -1.41 -3.25 1.25
N HIS A 133 -2.11 -4.35 1.47
CA HIS A 133 -1.74 -5.33 2.49
C HIS A 133 -0.41 -6.02 2.23
N VAL A 134 -0.11 -6.33 0.96
CA VAL A 134 1.21 -6.86 0.57
C VAL A 134 2.31 -5.84 0.85
N ILE A 135 2.08 -4.56 0.52
CA ILE A 135 3.06 -3.49 0.72
C ILE A 135 3.36 -3.30 2.22
N GLY A 136 2.34 -3.43 3.07
CA GLY A 136 2.54 -3.46 4.52
C GLY A 136 1.41 -2.89 5.36
N TYR A 137 0.35 -2.38 4.73
CA TYR A 137 -0.84 -1.91 5.45
C TYR A 137 -1.44 -3.08 6.25
N GLY A 138 -1.70 -2.88 7.55
CA GLY A 138 -2.18 -3.92 8.47
C GLY A 138 -1.12 -4.97 8.80
N SER A 139 -0.51 -5.59 7.78
CA SER A 139 0.38 -6.74 7.88
C SER A 139 1.72 -6.46 8.58
N LEU A 140 2.24 -5.23 8.49
CA LEU A 140 3.57 -4.87 9.01
C LEU A 140 3.52 -3.89 10.19
N TRP A 141 2.34 -3.54 10.71
CA TRP A 141 2.21 -2.53 11.76
C TRP A 141 2.82 -2.94 13.11
N ASP A 142 2.51 -4.14 13.62
CA ASP A 142 3.07 -4.62 14.90
C ASP A 142 4.60 -4.77 14.81
N TYR A 143 5.09 -5.31 13.69
CA TYR A 143 6.52 -5.47 13.44
C TYR A 143 7.30 -4.15 13.43
N ASN A 144 6.66 -3.06 13.01
CA ASN A 144 7.22 -1.73 12.97
C ASN A 144 6.85 -0.86 14.19
N GLY A 145 6.13 -1.42 15.17
CA GLY A 145 5.76 -0.72 16.41
C GLY A 145 4.74 0.40 16.21
N LEU A 146 3.94 0.33 15.15
CA LEU A 146 2.87 1.28 14.81
C LEU A 146 1.52 0.86 15.40
N TYR A 147 1.41 -0.42 15.75
CA TYR A 147 0.23 -1.05 16.30
C TYR A 147 0.65 -2.14 17.31
N THR A 148 -0.29 -2.62 18.10
CA THR A 148 -0.15 -3.86 18.88
C THR A 148 -1.48 -4.59 18.79
N ASP A 149 -1.45 -5.84 18.34
CA ASP A 149 -2.65 -6.65 18.09
C ASP A 149 -3.58 -6.70 19.31
N GLY A 150 -4.88 -6.59 19.04
CA GLY A 150 -5.95 -6.53 20.03
C GLY A 150 -6.09 -5.20 20.78
N THR A 151 -5.30 -4.17 20.45
CA THR A 151 -5.45 -2.86 21.12
C THR A 151 -6.50 -1.96 20.46
N GLY A 152 -6.74 -2.10 19.15
CA GLY A 152 -7.62 -1.22 18.38
C GLY A 152 -7.05 0.18 18.15
N GLN A 153 -5.76 0.40 18.43
CA GLN A 153 -5.14 1.74 18.46
C GLN A 153 -3.89 1.81 17.59
N TYR A 154 -4.03 2.26 16.34
CA TYR A 154 -2.88 2.62 15.52
C TYR A 154 -2.32 3.99 15.93
N ILE A 155 -1.00 4.08 16.07
CA ILE A 155 -0.31 5.23 16.68
C ILE A 155 0.78 5.87 15.79
N GLY A 156 0.85 5.50 14.51
CA GLY A 156 1.75 6.15 13.55
C GLY A 156 1.53 7.66 13.50
N ALA A 157 2.61 8.43 13.58
CA ALA A 157 2.53 9.86 13.83
C ALA A 157 2.05 10.64 12.60
N ASN A 158 2.42 10.19 11.39
CA ASN A 158 2.02 10.84 10.15
C ASN A 158 0.53 10.57 9.87
N ALA A 159 0.10 9.30 9.92
CA ALA A 159 -1.29 8.94 9.73
C ALA A 159 -2.19 9.60 10.78
N LEU A 160 -1.79 9.60 12.06
CA LEU A 160 -2.56 10.28 13.12
C LEU A 160 -2.68 11.79 12.89
N SER A 161 -1.67 12.42 12.28
CA SER A 161 -1.73 13.83 11.90
C SER A 161 -2.78 14.07 10.82
N GLU A 162 -2.80 13.24 9.77
CA GLU A 162 -3.81 13.34 8.70
C GLU A 162 -5.21 12.99 9.21
N TYR A 163 -5.36 11.94 10.03
CA TYR A 163 -6.64 11.56 10.64
C TYR A 163 -7.25 12.70 11.46
N LYS A 164 -6.42 13.45 12.19
CA LYS A 164 -6.86 14.65 12.90
C LYS A 164 -7.32 15.77 12.00
N ALA A 165 -6.65 15.94 10.86
CA ALA A 165 -6.97 16.98 9.90
C ALA A 165 -8.25 16.64 9.11
N GLU A 166 -8.42 15.38 8.74
CA GLU A 166 -9.52 14.90 7.90
C GLU A 166 -10.80 14.64 8.71
N PHE A 167 -10.69 14.04 9.90
CA PHE A 167 -11.85 13.41 10.53
C PHE A 167 -12.05 13.75 12.02
N ASP A 168 -11.02 13.58 12.88
CA ASP A 168 -11.15 13.83 14.33
C ASP A 168 -9.96 14.61 14.91
N PRO A 169 -10.09 15.95 15.05
CA PRO A 169 -9.03 16.82 15.58
C PRO A 169 -8.54 16.47 16.99
N ASN A 170 -9.31 15.71 17.77
CA ASN A 170 -8.99 15.36 19.16
C ASN A 170 -8.44 13.93 19.31
N ALA A 171 -8.33 13.18 18.21
CA ALA A 171 -7.89 11.79 18.25
C ALA A 171 -6.53 11.62 18.93
N THR A 172 -6.33 10.53 19.65
CA THR A 172 -5.01 10.15 20.18
C THR A 172 -4.42 8.91 19.50
N TYR A 173 -5.23 8.23 18.70
CA TYR A 173 -4.93 7.06 17.88
C TYR A 173 -5.96 6.99 16.74
N ILE A 174 -5.71 6.14 15.74
CA ILE A 174 -6.69 5.79 14.71
C ILE A 174 -7.33 4.45 15.12
N PRO A 175 -8.67 4.35 15.15
CA PRO A 175 -9.36 3.10 15.46
C PRO A 175 -9.05 2.00 14.43
N ILE A 176 -8.63 0.84 14.92
CA ILE A 176 -8.47 -0.40 14.15
C ILE A 176 -9.64 -1.32 14.45
N GLU A 177 -10.14 -2.01 13.43
CA GLU A 177 -11.21 -2.99 13.54
C GLU A 177 -10.85 -4.11 14.53
N LEU A 178 -11.77 -4.48 15.41
CA LEU A 178 -11.60 -5.55 16.41
C LEU A 178 -12.72 -6.60 16.35
N ASP A 179 -13.73 -6.37 15.53
CA ASP A 179 -14.82 -7.30 15.23
C ASP A 179 -14.59 -7.96 13.85
N GLY A 180 -15.58 -8.69 13.35
CA GLY A 180 -15.49 -9.40 12.06
C GLY A 180 -14.75 -10.74 12.11
N GLY A 181 -13.86 -10.92 13.09
CA GLY A 181 -13.11 -12.15 13.35
C GLY A 181 -11.83 -12.26 12.52
N GLU A 182 -11.23 -13.46 12.52
CA GLU A 182 -10.00 -13.75 11.76
C GLU A 182 -10.22 -13.42 10.28
N GLY A 183 -9.45 -12.46 9.77
CA GLY A 183 -9.65 -11.92 8.43
C GLY A 183 -10.10 -10.45 8.44
N THR A 184 -10.55 -9.88 9.53
CA THR A 184 -11.00 -8.47 9.53
C THR A 184 -10.41 -7.71 10.71
N GLU A 185 -10.36 -8.34 11.90
CA GLU A 185 -9.76 -7.74 13.08
C GLU A 185 -8.26 -7.44 12.89
N ASP A 186 -7.78 -6.40 13.56
CA ASP A 186 -6.37 -6.00 13.65
C ASP A 186 -5.70 -5.54 12.34
N ALA A 187 -6.39 -5.59 11.20
CA ALA A 187 -5.80 -5.34 9.88
C ALA A 187 -6.38 -4.15 9.11
N HIS A 188 -7.52 -3.60 9.55
CA HIS A 188 -8.29 -2.59 8.84
C HIS A 188 -8.61 -1.39 9.72
N TRP A 189 -8.92 -0.26 9.10
CA TRP A 189 -9.63 0.80 9.82
C TRP A 189 -10.98 0.28 10.31
N ASP A 190 -11.37 0.67 11.53
CA ASP A 190 -12.65 0.29 12.14
C ASP A 190 -13.82 0.77 11.27
N GLU A 191 -14.81 -0.07 10.99
CA GLU A 191 -15.96 0.30 10.15
C GLU A 191 -16.78 1.50 10.68
N ASN A 192 -16.69 1.79 11.99
CA ASN A 192 -17.36 2.91 12.65
C ASN A 192 -16.42 4.08 12.96
N TRP A 193 -15.20 4.09 12.41
CA TRP A 193 -14.29 5.23 12.52
C TRP A 193 -14.83 6.48 11.80
N ALA A 194 -14.21 7.64 12.06
CA ALA A 194 -14.72 8.92 11.55
C ALA A 194 -14.53 9.11 10.03
N GLY A 195 -13.74 8.26 9.36
CA GLY A 195 -13.61 8.23 7.90
C GLY A 195 -14.80 7.58 7.17
N GLY A 196 -15.67 6.88 7.90
CA GLY A 196 -16.80 6.17 7.31
C GLY A 196 -16.39 4.85 6.64
N SER A 197 -17.41 4.03 6.38
CA SER A 197 -17.26 2.68 5.85
C SER A 197 -16.90 2.65 4.36
N GLU A 198 -17.03 3.77 3.63
CA GLU A 198 -16.60 3.87 2.22
C GLU A 198 -15.08 4.02 2.05
N GLU A 199 -14.31 4.13 3.13
CA GLU A 199 -12.85 4.15 2.99
C GLU A 199 -12.34 2.76 2.62
N LEU A 200 -11.50 2.70 1.58
CA LEU A 200 -11.14 1.45 0.91
C LEU A 200 -10.50 0.43 1.84
N MET A 201 -9.77 0.86 2.87
CA MET A 201 -9.03 0.00 3.79
C MET A 201 -9.82 -0.33 5.07
N THR A 202 -11.13 -0.14 5.04
CA THR A 202 -12.05 -0.79 5.98
C THR A 202 -12.29 -2.25 5.55
N GLY A 203 -12.86 -3.08 6.42
CA GLY A 203 -12.94 -4.53 6.21
C GLY A 203 -13.95 -4.95 5.13
N TRP A 204 -14.83 -4.03 4.71
CA TRP A 204 -15.85 -4.32 3.70
C TRP A 204 -15.84 -3.29 2.57
N LEU A 205 -16.04 -3.77 1.34
CA LEU A 205 -16.18 -2.88 0.20
C LEU A 205 -17.57 -2.20 0.23
N ASN A 206 -17.62 -0.92 0.57
CA ASN A 206 -18.86 -0.16 0.69
C ASN A 206 -18.95 1.01 -0.29
N GLY A 207 -20.17 1.28 -0.78
CA GLY A 207 -20.53 2.51 -1.50
C GLY A 207 -19.63 2.83 -2.70
N THR A 208 -19.11 4.06 -2.73
CA THR A 208 -18.07 4.49 -3.66
C THR A 208 -16.76 4.55 -2.91
N PRO A 209 -15.86 3.57 -3.08
CA PRO A 209 -14.63 3.51 -2.30
C PRO A 209 -13.73 4.71 -2.56
N TYR A 210 -13.04 5.17 -1.51
CA TYR A 210 -12.01 6.19 -1.62
C TYR A 210 -10.82 5.86 -0.72
N ILE A 211 -9.66 6.43 -1.03
CA ILE A 211 -8.46 6.34 -0.17
C ILE A 211 -8.24 7.70 0.49
N SER A 212 -8.20 7.72 1.81
CA SER A 212 -7.93 8.92 2.63
C SER A 212 -6.45 9.28 2.66
N ASN A 213 -6.11 10.54 2.96
CA ASN A 213 -4.71 10.89 3.25
C ASN A 213 -4.22 10.16 4.51
N THR A 214 -5.12 9.82 5.43
CA THR A 214 -4.83 8.95 6.58
C THR A 214 -4.26 7.60 6.14
N THR A 215 -4.89 6.92 5.18
CA THR A 215 -4.38 5.68 4.59
C THR A 215 -3.07 5.90 3.85
N LEU A 216 -2.92 6.99 3.11
CA LEU A 216 -1.65 7.26 2.42
C LEU A 216 -0.50 7.53 3.41
N ALA A 217 -0.76 8.28 4.47
CA ALA A 217 0.24 8.67 5.46
C ALA A 217 0.72 7.52 6.34
N GLN A 218 -0.06 6.44 6.48
CA GLN A 218 0.42 5.24 7.17
C GLN A 218 1.63 4.61 6.45
N PHE A 219 1.73 4.74 5.11
CA PHE A 219 2.91 4.27 4.38
C PHE A 219 4.13 5.13 4.70
N VAL A 220 3.96 6.42 5.01
CA VAL A 220 5.06 7.25 5.54
C VAL A 220 5.53 6.73 6.90
N ASP A 221 4.60 6.32 7.76
CA ASP A 221 4.92 5.69 9.05
C ASP A 221 5.61 4.31 8.87
N LEU A 222 5.31 3.58 7.80
CA LEU A 222 6.04 2.37 7.37
C LEU A 222 7.37 2.67 6.66
N GLY A 223 7.79 3.94 6.58
CA GLY A 223 9.09 4.31 6.03
C GLY A 223 9.12 4.35 4.50
N TYR A 224 8.01 4.64 3.85
CA TYR A 224 7.92 4.96 2.42
C TYR A 224 7.88 6.48 2.18
N VAL A 225 8.17 6.89 0.94
CA VAL A 225 7.96 8.26 0.45
C VAL A 225 6.69 8.27 -0.40
N VAL A 226 5.71 9.05 0.04
CA VAL A 226 4.37 9.10 -0.54
C VAL A 226 4.14 10.44 -1.24
N ASP A 227 3.61 10.39 -2.46
CA ASP A 227 3.06 11.54 -3.16
C ASP A 227 1.54 11.60 -2.94
N PHE A 228 1.10 12.57 -2.14
CA PHE A 228 -0.32 12.78 -1.83
C PHE A 228 -1.12 13.41 -2.98
N ALA A 229 -0.48 13.71 -4.12
CA ALA A 229 -1.16 14.27 -5.29
C ALA A 229 -1.97 13.22 -6.11
N SER A 230 -1.84 11.92 -5.82
CA SER A 230 -2.47 10.82 -6.58
C SER A 230 -3.89 10.47 -6.11
N LEU A 231 -4.80 11.43 -6.07
CA LEU A 231 -6.22 11.13 -5.80
C LEU A 231 -6.83 10.41 -7.02
N VAL A 232 -7.01 9.09 -6.93
CA VAL A 232 -7.88 8.35 -7.84
C VAL A 232 -9.33 8.61 -7.45
N THR A 233 -10.03 9.38 -8.29
CA THR A 233 -11.48 9.27 -8.43
C THR A 233 -11.72 8.25 -9.55
N GLY A 234 -11.91 6.98 -9.19
CA GLY A 234 -11.93 5.90 -10.18
C GLY A 234 -12.70 4.66 -9.74
N GLY A 235 -13.97 4.84 -9.41
CA GLY A 235 -14.95 3.75 -9.31
C GLY A 235 -16.34 4.36 -9.23
N GLU A 236 -17.24 4.02 -10.15
CA GLU A 236 -18.65 4.40 -10.00
C GLU A 236 -19.26 3.63 -8.82
N ALA A 237 -20.20 4.28 -8.13
CA ALA A 237 -20.91 3.72 -6.98
C ALA A 237 -21.54 2.36 -7.32
N VAL A 238 -21.33 1.36 -6.48
CA VAL A 238 -22.08 0.11 -6.55
C VAL A 238 -23.26 0.20 -5.57
N GLU A 239 -24.45 -0.13 -6.07
CA GLU A 239 -25.68 -0.24 -5.27
C GLU A 239 -25.46 -1.19 -4.08
N PRO A 240 -26.07 -0.93 -2.90
CA PRO A 240 -25.84 -1.73 -1.70
C PRO A 240 -26.46 -3.12 -1.88
N GLY A 241 -25.64 -4.10 -2.24
CA GLY A 241 -26.03 -5.48 -2.47
C GLY A 241 -24.94 -6.45 -1.98
N ALA A 242 -25.19 -7.03 -0.81
CA ALA A 242 -24.34 -7.96 -0.05
C ALA A 242 -22.97 -7.39 0.34
N ALA A 243 -22.73 -7.23 1.65
CA ALA A 243 -21.42 -6.88 2.20
C ALA A 243 -20.42 -7.95 1.76
N ASN A 244 -19.57 -7.63 0.79
CA ASN A 244 -18.53 -8.52 0.32
C ASN A 244 -17.30 -8.24 1.19
N ASN A 245 -16.94 -9.24 2.00
CA ASN A 245 -15.81 -9.15 2.90
C ASN A 245 -14.51 -9.17 2.09
N VAL A 246 -13.57 -8.29 2.42
CA VAL A 246 -12.21 -8.35 1.88
C VAL A 246 -11.32 -8.80 3.04
N PRO A 247 -10.92 -10.09 3.10
CA PRO A 247 -10.19 -10.62 4.23
C PRO A 247 -8.70 -10.24 4.24
N SER A 248 -8.18 -10.16 5.46
CA SER A 248 -6.84 -9.76 5.86
C SER A 248 -5.72 -10.58 5.21
N PRO A 249 -4.51 -10.00 5.14
CA PRO A 249 -3.31 -10.67 4.69
C PRO A 249 -3.10 -12.07 5.25
N TYR A 250 -3.07 -13.05 4.35
CA TYR A 250 -2.64 -14.41 4.65
C TYR A 250 -1.16 -14.44 5.06
N MET A 251 -0.91 -14.39 6.36
CA MET A 251 0.41 -14.65 6.93
C MET A 251 0.58 -16.16 7.14
N ASN A 252 1.01 -16.88 6.10
CA ASN A 252 1.34 -18.30 6.22
C ASN A 252 2.35 -18.50 7.37
N LEU A 253 2.21 -19.53 8.22
CA LEU A 253 3.15 -19.81 9.31
C LEU A 253 4.61 -19.92 8.85
N ALA A 254 4.85 -20.26 7.57
CA ALA A 254 6.18 -20.23 6.96
C ALA A 254 6.73 -18.80 6.74
N ALA A 255 5.87 -17.82 6.41
CA ALA A 255 6.21 -16.40 6.29
C ALA A 255 6.58 -15.80 7.66
N LEU A 256 5.90 -16.21 8.75
CA LEU A 256 6.28 -15.86 10.12
C LEU A 256 7.71 -16.30 10.49
N ALA A 257 8.21 -17.41 9.93
CA ALA A 257 9.56 -17.89 10.21
C ALA A 257 10.64 -17.05 9.52
N LEU A 258 10.37 -16.54 8.31
CA LEU A 258 11.27 -15.66 7.56
C LEU A 258 11.22 -14.22 8.08
N LEU A 259 10.03 -13.67 8.33
CA LEU A 259 9.84 -12.35 8.96
C LEU A 259 10.31 -12.35 10.42
N GLY A 260 10.12 -13.47 11.15
CA GLY A 260 10.52 -13.63 12.55
C GLY A 260 12.03 -13.74 12.80
N LEU A 261 12.85 -13.99 11.77
CA LEU A 261 14.32 -13.95 11.88
C LEU A 261 14.84 -12.53 12.17
N ALA A 262 14.09 -11.48 11.83
CA ALA A 262 14.38 -10.09 12.22
C ALA A 262 14.22 -9.84 13.73
N ARG A 263 13.47 -10.69 14.46
CA ARG A 263 13.19 -10.50 15.90
C ARG A 263 14.34 -10.92 16.83
N ARG A 264 15.44 -11.49 16.33
CA ARG A 264 16.58 -11.90 17.18
C ARG A 264 17.67 -10.84 17.30
N LYS A 265 17.39 -9.80 18.11
CA LYS A 265 18.36 -9.23 19.07
C LYS A 265 17.69 -8.21 20.03
N LYS A 266 16.99 -8.70 21.03
CA LYS A 266 17.02 -8.06 22.37
C LYS A 266 17.51 -9.09 23.37
N HIS A 267 18.81 -9.00 23.68
CA HIS A 267 19.41 -9.67 24.82
C HIS A 267 18.88 -9.02 26.11
N LYS A 268 18.33 -9.88 26.98
CA LYS A 268 18.31 -9.85 28.45
C LYS A 268 18.09 -8.51 29.16
#